data_AF-A0A858RNT9-F1
#
_entry.id   AF-A0A858RNT9-F1
#
_cell.length_a   1.000
_cell.length_b   1.000
_cell.length_c   1.000
_cell.angle_alpha   90.00
_cell.angle_beta   90.00
_cell.angle_gamma   90.00
#
_symmetry.space_group_name_H-M   'P 1'
#
loop_
_entity.id
_entity.type
_entity.pdbx_description
1 polymer ?
#
loop_
_entity_poly.entity_id
_entity_poly.type
_entity_poly.pdbx_seq_one_letter_code
_entity_poly.pdbx_strand_id
1 'polypeptide(L)'
;MFSSLKVVLVTVLAVSVCHAEIPADFGAITSGTQSQAIASPGTSGTVAPFGAASFPILLGTAAPMQAPAAAGRYGDSYDPAAARAVAFSHTGFFDTAAGPRSTLFTNAILWASKQAAPVGVTVAIAGNAVSSSFISGLGYTTTTVGTNLTAANLSSVQVLVLSAHSNFTASAVTNIKNFAAAGGGIVMTSTPWALGSSNYANANSILDSFGLCYSLDYSDDSSWTVAATAYPAFQSALPAADALIADKEGTAVMTAANRSAAANAIFQVTQIRIDIAALATKLALLSDAAHYGMIAPTAAAPINTTSKPVEKMLASYQSKTFDQLTPSELFVHPSAADFPGLPAAGASTVTKTVTINGNTPTDFYMNQGGRPTRFETGLYAAPGATVTITIPGDKTSQGIQAHISPNGSQDSTFNITNWTFFPKLWRRIDLTQESTGTGHVFGGLITLLVPPGKNLGNFNVTISGAIEAPAFVLGQNTDPEWNATLKNNPAPYGYIQNSKLTIYVPKTQLAAMNNPEAVTAYWKQVMDIADE
;
A
#
# COMPACT_ATOMS: atom_id res chain seq x y z
N MET A 1 -21.95 47.47 18.22
CA MET A 1 -22.01 47.44 19.71
C MET A 1 -22.07 45.97 20.10
N PHE A 2 -21.10 45.28 20.69
CA PHE A 2 -19.88 45.58 21.45
C PHE A 2 -18.80 44.55 21.01
N SER A 3 -17.57 44.96 20.65
CA SER A 3 -16.30 44.79 21.41
C SER A 3 -16.04 43.35 21.90
N SER A 4 -14.86 42.73 21.89
CA SER A 4 -13.47 42.99 21.47
C SER A 4 -12.72 41.71 21.92
N LEU A 5 -11.49 41.49 21.42
CA LEU A 5 -10.47 40.53 21.93
C LEU A 5 -10.75 39.04 21.66
N LYS A 6 -9.82 38.21 21.16
CA LYS A 6 -8.36 38.27 21.10
C LYS A 6 -7.88 37.71 19.75
N VAL A 7 -7.08 38.49 19.03
CA VAL A 7 -6.09 37.92 18.11
C VAL A 7 -5.08 37.21 19.00
N VAL A 8 -5.21 35.88 19.12
CA VAL A 8 -4.11 35.07 19.62
C VAL A 8 -3.13 35.00 18.48
N LEU A 9 -2.07 35.82 18.57
CA LEU A 9 -0.87 35.63 17.78
C LEU A 9 -0.28 34.30 18.25
N VAL A 10 -0.71 33.20 17.64
CA VAL A 10 0.01 31.93 17.78
C VAL A 10 1.26 32.12 16.94
N THR A 11 2.33 32.56 17.59
CA THR A 11 3.67 32.40 17.04
C THR A 11 3.93 30.90 17.01
N VAL A 12 3.48 30.21 15.95
CA VAL A 12 3.99 28.88 15.63
C VAL A 12 5.42 29.12 15.16
N LEU A 13 6.36 29.14 16.10
CA LEU A 13 7.72 28.77 15.78
C LEU A 13 7.65 27.30 15.38
N ALA A 14 7.39 27.03 14.11
CA ALA A 14 7.84 25.81 13.47
C ALA A 14 9.37 25.93 13.38
N VAL A 15 10.03 25.73 14.52
CA VAL A 15 11.42 25.31 14.48
C VAL A 15 11.34 23.90 13.92
N SER A 16 11.47 23.78 12.60
CA SER A 16 12.13 22.59 12.05
C SER A 16 13.49 22.57 12.74
N VAL A 17 13.58 21.87 13.86
CA VAL A 17 14.85 21.63 14.52
C VAL A 17 15.64 20.84 13.51
N CYS A 18 16.54 21.51 12.80
CA CYS A 18 17.55 20.84 12.00
C CYS A 18 18.34 19.97 12.98
N HIS A 19 17.96 18.71 13.10
CA HIS A 19 18.70 17.74 13.91
C HIS A 19 20.02 17.49 13.20
N ALA A 20 21.09 18.08 13.72
CA ALA A 20 22.46 17.91 13.24
C ALA A 20 22.92 16.44 13.32
N GLU A 21 22.19 15.62 14.08
CA GLU A 21 22.36 14.20 14.28
C GLU A 21 22.16 13.40 12.99
N ILE A 22 21.20 13.73 12.12
CA ILE A 22 21.00 12.98 10.85
C ILE A 22 22.21 13.15 9.92
N PRO A 23 22.69 14.38 9.64
CA PRO A 23 23.94 14.56 8.90
C PRO A 23 25.14 13.84 9.52
N ALA A 24 25.28 13.86 10.85
CA ALA A 24 26.36 13.17 11.54
C ALA A 24 26.25 11.64 11.43
N ASP A 25 25.05 11.08 11.63
CA ASP A 25 24.77 9.65 11.54
C ASP A 25 24.98 9.14 10.10
N PHE A 26 24.47 9.87 9.11
CA PHE A 26 24.72 9.58 7.70
C PHE A 26 26.22 9.63 7.39
N GLY A 27 26.93 10.68 7.84
CA GLY A 27 28.36 10.82 7.66
C GLY A 27 29.16 9.66 8.26
N ALA A 28 28.77 9.18 9.45
CA ALA A 28 29.40 8.04 10.09
C ALA A 28 29.19 6.73 9.30
N ILE A 29 27.97 6.47 8.84
CA ILE A 29 27.66 5.25 8.07
C ILE A 29 28.34 5.26 6.70
N THR A 30 28.36 6.42 6.03
CA THR A 30 28.87 6.58 4.65
C THR A 30 30.36 6.95 4.59
N SER A 31 31.05 7.01 5.72
CA SER A 31 32.44 7.44 5.78
C SER A 31 33.33 6.63 4.85
N GLY A 32 34.04 7.32 3.94
CA GLY A 32 34.93 6.70 2.97
C GLY A 32 34.21 6.09 1.75
N THR A 33 32.89 6.27 1.61
CA THR A 33 32.10 5.82 0.46
C THR A 33 31.34 6.94 -0.25
N GLN A 34 31.36 8.17 0.27
CA GLN A 34 30.66 9.30 -0.36
C GLN A 34 31.08 9.47 -1.83
N SER A 35 30.09 9.75 -2.68
CA SER A 35 30.24 9.88 -4.15
C SER A 35 30.66 8.61 -4.88
N GLN A 36 30.80 7.46 -4.20
CA GLN A 36 31.10 6.18 -4.85
C GLN A 36 29.81 5.47 -5.27
N ALA A 37 29.91 4.70 -6.35
CA ALA A 37 28.85 3.81 -6.78
C ALA A 37 28.88 2.51 -5.96
N ILE A 38 27.73 2.16 -5.41
CA ILE A 38 27.44 0.87 -4.80
C ILE A 38 26.74 0.04 -5.88
N ALA A 39 27.48 -0.91 -6.48
CA ALA A 39 26.86 -1.88 -7.36
C ALA A 39 25.77 -2.65 -6.60
N SER A 40 24.63 -2.88 -7.25
CA SER A 40 23.56 -3.66 -6.63
C SER A 40 24.01 -5.11 -6.41
N PRO A 41 23.75 -5.71 -5.23
CA PRO A 41 24.08 -7.11 -4.96
C PRO A 41 23.09 -8.11 -5.59
N GLY A 42 22.11 -7.65 -6.35
CA GLY A 42 21.02 -8.44 -6.95
C GLY A 42 19.76 -7.60 -7.10
N THR A 43 18.59 -8.23 -7.17
CA THR A 43 17.31 -7.50 -7.10
C THR A 43 17.05 -7.09 -5.66
N SER A 44 17.34 -5.83 -5.33
CA SER A 44 17.19 -5.30 -3.96
C SER A 44 15.74 -4.90 -3.70
N GLY A 45 15.27 -5.16 -2.47
CA GLY A 45 13.98 -4.66 -2.02
C GLY A 45 14.02 -3.18 -1.64
N THR A 46 13.03 -2.74 -0.85
CA THR A 46 12.99 -1.37 -0.29
C THR A 46 12.96 -1.39 1.24
N VAL A 47 13.68 -0.45 1.87
CA VAL A 47 13.52 -0.06 3.28
C VAL A 47 12.94 1.36 3.30
N ALA A 48 11.69 1.52 3.73
CA ALA A 48 11.01 2.80 3.82
C ALA A 48 11.17 3.40 5.24
N PRO A 49 11.87 4.55 5.39
CA PRO A 49 11.92 5.28 6.64
C PRO A 49 10.64 6.09 6.87
N PHE A 50 10.13 6.04 8.09
CA PHE A 50 8.94 6.79 8.52
C PHE A 50 9.16 7.65 9.77
N GLY A 51 10.11 7.32 10.65
CA GLY A 51 10.41 8.09 11.87
C GLY A 51 11.15 9.40 11.60
N ALA A 52 11.02 10.40 12.48
CA ALA A 52 11.79 11.65 12.39
C ALA A 52 13.31 11.45 12.52
N ALA A 53 13.75 10.50 13.35
CA ALA A 53 15.13 10.09 13.55
C ALA A 53 15.54 8.92 12.63
N SER A 54 14.83 8.73 11.52
CA SER A 54 15.16 7.74 10.48
C SER A 54 15.43 8.41 9.13
N PHE A 55 16.32 7.82 8.33
CA PHE A 55 16.77 8.41 7.08
C PHE A 55 17.29 7.33 6.11
N PRO A 56 17.16 7.54 4.79
CA PRO A 56 17.78 6.65 3.81
C PRO A 56 19.31 6.81 3.82
N ILE A 57 20.03 5.71 3.67
CA ILE A 57 21.49 5.69 3.47
C ILE A 57 21.79 5.74 1.97
N LEU A 58 21.00 5.02 1.19
CA LEU A 58 21.04 4.98 -0.27
C LEU A 58 19.64 5.28 -0.79
N LEU A 59 19.54 5.92 -1.95
CA LEU A 59 18.27 6.21 -2.59
C LEU A 59 18.38 6.04 -4.11
N GLY A 60 17.44 5.29 -4.67
CA GLY A 60 17.28 5.09 -6.10
C GLY A 60 16.91 6.38 -6.84
N THR A 61 17.16 6.40 -8.14
CA THR A 61 16.85 7.55 -9.01
C THR A 61 15.62 7.33 -9.87
N ALA A 62 15.21 6.07 -10.08
CA ALA A 62 13.97 5.74 -10.78
C ALA A 62 12.74 6.10 -9.93
N ALA A 63 11.65 6.54 -10.57
CA ALA A 63 10.40 6.80 -9.87
C ALA A 63 9.51 5.53 -9.85
N PRO A 64 8.93 5.14 -8.72
CA PRO A 64 9.07 5.78 -7.41
C PRO A 64 10.45 5.51 -6.79
N MET A 65 11.04 6.51 -6.11
CA MET A 65 12.38 6.38 -5.55
C MET A 65 12.36 5.42 -4.36
N GLN A 66 13.21 4.40 -4.41
CA GLN A 66 13.28 3.35 -3.39
C GLN A 66 14.64 3.38 -2.70
N ALA A 67 14.65 3.21 -1.39
CA ALA A 67 15.89 3.14 -0.61
C ALA A 67 16.26 1.68 -0.36
N PRO A 68 17.41 1.17 -0.85
CA PRO A 68 17.84 -0.19 -0.56
C PRO A 68 18.52 -0.32 0.81
N ALA A 69 18.82 0.80 1.46
CA ALA A 69 19.36 0.85 2.81
C ALA A 69 18.87 2.10 3.53
N ALA A 70 18.45 1.94 4.79
CA ALA A 70 18.05 3.04 5.65
C ALA A 70 18.47 2.77 7.10
N ALA A 71 18.59 3.85 7.87
CA ALA A 71 18.96 3.83 9.28
C ALA A 71 17.93 4.56 10.13
N GLY A 72 17.89 4.23 11.43
CA GLY A 72 17.02 4.91 12.37
C GLY A 72 17.44 4.71 13.82
N ARG A 73 16.94 5.58 14.69
CA ARG A 73 17.13 5.51 16.14
C ARG A 73 15.86 5.04 16.84
N TYR A 74 16.05 4.26 17.90
CA TYR A 74 14.95 3.67 18.66
C TYR A 74 14.10 4.75 19.34
N GLY A 75 12.78 4.59 19.27
CA GLY A 75 11.80 5.47 19.90
C GLY A 75 11.72 6.86 19.28
N ASP A 76 12.17 7.01 18.03
CA ASP A 76 12.24 8.29 17.33
C ASP A 76 13.06 9.36 18.09
N SER A 77 14.08 8.89 18.82
CA SER A 77 14.85 9.69 19.77
C SER A 77 16.24 10.05 19.24
N TYR A 78 16.67 11.27 19.55
CA TYR A 78 18.03 11.75 19.28
C TYR A 78 18.97 11.62 20.48
N ASP A 79 18.51 11.01 21.57
CA ASP A 79 19.35 10.64 22.71
C ASP A 79 20.56 9.81 22.22
N PRO A 80 21.81 10.19 22.55
CA PRO A 80 23.00 9.38 22.24
C PRO A 80 22.94 7.94 22.77
N ALA A 81 22.19 7.68 23.82
CA ALA A 81 22.00 6.35 24.40
C ALA A 81 21.00 5.48 23.62
N ALA A 82 20.12 6.07 22.80
CA ALA A 82 19.12 5.34 22.03
C ALA A 82 19.77 4.26 21.15
N ALA A 83 19.12 3.10 21.05
CA ALA A 83 19.57 2.08 20.11
C ALA A 83 19.52 2.59 18.67
N ARG A 84 20.36 2.01 17.82
CA ARG A 84 20.53 2.37 16.42
C ARG A 84 20.33 1.14 15.55
N ALA A 85 19.58 1.27 14.47
CA ALA A 85 19.37 0.20 13.52
C ALA A 85 19.76 0.61 12.10
N VAL A 86 20.41 -0.29 11.37
CA VAL A 86 20.57 -0.20 9.92
C VAL A 86 19.91 -1.42 9.28
N ALA A 87 19.06 -1.16 8.29
CA ALA A 87 18.39 -2.20 7.53
C ALA A 87 18.82 -2.12 6.06
N PHE A 88 19.24 -3.25 5.51
CA PHE A 88 19.59 -3.45 4.10
C PHE A 88 18.56 -4.36 3.44
N SER A 89 18.13 -4.03 2.23
CA SER A 89 17.09 -4.74 1.48
C SER A 89 17.61 -5.80 0.51
N HIS A 90 18.89 -6.20 0.65
CA HIS A 90 19.41 -7.44 0.09
C HIS A 90 20.43 -8.10 1.03
N THR A 91 20.47 -9.43 1.09
CA THR A 91 21.48 -10.15 1.91
C THR A 91 22.91 -9.94 1.44
N GLY A 92 23.09 -9.76 0.12
CA GLY A 92 24.40 -9.47 -0.48
C GLY A 92 24.94 -8.06 -0.25
N PHE A 93 24.28 -7.22 0.57
CA PHE A 93 24.93 -6.01 1.10
C PHE A 93 26.08 -6.36 2.05
N PHE A 94 26.04 -7.54 2.68
CA PHE A 94 27.23 -8.11 3.28
C PHE A 94 28.17 -8.61 2.18
N ASP A 95 29.38 -8.06 2.14
CA ASP A 95 30.44 -8.42 1.20
C ASP A 95 31.79 -8.44 1.92
N THR A 96 32.57 -9.49 1.71
CA THR A 96 33.92 -9.61 2.27
C THR A 96 34.99 -9.01 1.36
N ALA A 97 34.65 -8.72 0.09
CA ALA A 97 35.54 -8.05 -0.83
C ALA A 97 35.69 -6.57 -0.44
N ALA A 98 36.93 -6.08 -0.43
CA ALA A 98 37.20 -4.67 -0.17
C ALA A 98 36.51 -3.80 -1.24
N GLY A 99 35.73 -2.81 -0.79
CA GLY A 99 34.96 -1.95 -1.67
C GLY A 99 33.85 -1.21 -0.91
N PRO A 100 33.17 -0.27 -1.56
CA PRO A 100 32.27 0.64 -0.87
C PRO A 100 31.04 -0.06 -0.27
N ARG A 101 30.63 -1.21 -0.81
CA ARG A 101 29.56 -2.04 -0.22
C ARG A 101 29.98 -2.62 1.14
N SER A 102 31.17 -3.22 1.21
CA SER A 102 31.73 -3.76 2.45
C SER A 102 32.00 -2.67 3.49
N THR A 103 32.52 -1.52 3.06
CA THR A 103 32.72 -0.34 3.90
C THR A 103 31.39 0.14 4.49
N LEU A 104 30.34 0.26 3.68
CA LEU A 104 29.02 0.69 4.16
C LEU A 104 28.45 -0.26 5.23
N PHE A 105 28.56 -1.57 4.99
CA PHE A 105 28.08 -2.59 5.92
C PHE A 105 28.85 -2.60 7.25
N THR A 106 30.17 -2.43 7.20
CA THR A 106 31.02 -2.44 8.39
C THR A 106 30.92 -1.15 9.20
N ASN A 107 30.75 0.00 8.54
CA ASN A 107 30.41 1.26 9.19
C ASN A 107 29.04 1.20 9.87
N ALA A 108 28.07 0.49 9.29
CA ALA A 108 26.76 0.28 9.91
C ALA A 108 26.87 -0.46 11.25
N ILE A 109 27.73 -1.48 11.35
CA ILE A 109 27.99 -2.19 12.62
C ILE A 109 28.61 -1.22 13.64
N LEU A 110 29.63 -0.44 13.24
CA LEU A 110 30.29 0.49 14.14
C LEU A 110 29.30 1.57 14.63
N TRP A 111 28.54 2.17 13.72
CA TRP A 111 27.54 3.18 14.06
C TRP A 111 26.47 2.62 15.00
N ALA A 112 25.98 1.40 14.75
CA ALA A 112 25.01 0.72 15.60
C ALA A 112 25.56 0.42 17.01
N SER A 113 26.87 0.17 17.14
CA SER A 113 27.52 -0.08 18.43
C SER A 113 27.64 1.16 19.32
N LYS A 114 27.52 2.35 18.72
CA LYS A 114 27.79 3.65 19.35
C LYS A 114 29.25 3.86 19.80
N GLN A 115 30.18 3.00 19.37
CA GLN A 115 31.62 3.13 19.65
C GLN A 115 32.36 3.85 18.52
N ALA A 116 33.56 4.35 18.82
CA ALA A 116 34.42 5.04 17.87
C ALA A 116 35.32 4.11 17.05
N ALA A 117 35.55 2.87 17.52
CA ALA A 117 36.37 1.87 16.83
C ALA A 117 35.84 0.45 17.09
N PRO A 118 36.16 -0.54 16.23
CA PRO A 118 35.76 -1.95 16.43
C PRO A 118 36.29 -2.60 17.71
N VAL A 119 37.47 -2.18 18.16
CA VAL A 119 38.12 -2.75 19.35
C VAL A 119 37.25 -2.51 20.59
N GLY A 120 36.89 -3.59 21.29
CA GLY A 120 36.03 -3.54 22.47
C GLY A 120 34.53 -3.62 22.17
N VAL A 121 34.12 -3.67 20.90
CA VAL A 121 32.73 -3.89 20.50
C VAL A 121 32.44 -5.38 20.45
N THR A 122 31.36 -5.80 21.12
CA THR A 122 30.84 -7.17 21.09
C THR A 122 29.67 -7.30 20.11
N VAL A 123 29.80 -8.22 19.16
CA VAL A 123 28.83 -8.44 18.09
C VAL A 123 28.27 -9.85 18.16
N ALA A 124 26.96 -9.98 18.36
CA ALA A 124 26.27 -11.25 18.15
C ALA A 124 25.91 -11.40 16.67
N ILE A 125 26.20 -12.57 16.11
CA ILE A 125 25.83 -12.93 14.74
C ILE A 125 24.77 -14.03 14.83
N ALA A 126 23.56 -13.72 14.36
CA ALA A 126 22.48 -14.71 14.32
C ALA A 126 22.71 -15.70 13.17
N GLY A 127 22.83 -16.98 13.51
CA GLY A 127 23.09 -18.07 12.58
C GLY A 127 24.35 -17.79 11.75
N ASN A 128 24.19 -17.79 10.42
CA ASN A 128 25.21 -17.51 9.43
C ASN A 128 24.92 -16.20 8.67
N ALA A 129 24.24 -15.23 9.30
CA ALA A 129 23.87 -13.97 8.67
C ALA A 129 25.06 -13.25 8.00
N VAL A 130 26.25 -13.34 8.63
CA VAL A 130 27.53 -12.86 8.09
C VAL A 130 28.67 -13.77 8.55
N SER A 131 29.85 -13.66 7.92
CA SER A 131 31.04 -14.41 8.31
C SER A 131 31.63 -13.91 9.63
N SER A 132 31.61 -14.74 10.67
CA SER A 132 32.20 -14.41 11.98
C SER A 132 33.69 -14.12 11.90
N SER A 133 34.45 -14.87 11.09
CA SER A 133 35.89 -14.68 10.93
C SER A 133 36.24 -13.35 10.27
N PHE A 134 35.43 -12.93 9.29
CA PHE A 134 35.58 -11.62 8.65
C PHE A 134 35.35 -10.49 9.67
N ILE A 135 34.24 -10.55 10.41
CA ILE A 135 33.91 -9.52 11.40
C ILE A 135 34.95 -9.49 12.53
N SER A 136 35.40 -10.64 13.05
CA SER A 136 36.48 -10.66 14.04
C SER A 136 37.81 -10.15 13.49
N GLY A 137 38.09 -10.38 12.20
CA GLY A 137 39.27 -9.85 11.52
C GLY A 137 39.31 -8.32 11.43
N LEU A 138 38.16 -7.65 11.57
CA LEU A 138 38.06 -6.19 11.67
C LEU A 138 38.29 -5.65 13.09
N GLY A 139 38.50 -6.52 14.08
CA GLY A 139 38.78 -6.14 15.48
C GLY A 139 37.59 -6.25 16.44
N TYR A 140 36.42 -6.70 15.97
CA TYR A 140 35.25 -6.97 16.80
C TYR A 140 35.40 -8.28 17.60
N THR A 141 34.81 -8.33 18.79
CA THR A 141 34.60 -9.59 19.51
C THR A 141 33.28 -10.20 19.05
N THR A 142 33.31 -11.35 18.37
CA THR A 142 32.10 -11.97 17.82
C THR A 142 31.61 -13.13 18.67
N THR A 143 30.29 -13.34 18.69
CA THR A 143 29.66 -14.55 19.24
C THR A 143 28.53 -14.98 18.32
N THR A 144 28.43 -16.27 18.01
CA THR A 144 27.33 -16.80 17.21
C THR A 144 26.14 -17.16 18.10
N VAL A 145 24.94 -16.77 17.69
CA VAL A 145 23.68 -17.08 18.38
C VAL A 145 22.70 -17.78 17.44
N GLY A 146 21.87 -18.69 17.95
CA GLY A 146 20.86 -19.39 17.16
C GLY A 146 19.59 -18.56 16.93
N THR A 147 18.61 -19.13 16.21
CA THR A 147 17.30 -18.51 15.98
C THR A 147 16.34 -18.58 17.19
N ASN A 148 16.73 -19.32 18.23
CA ASN A 148 16.03 -19.40 19.53
C ASN A 148 16.75 -18.57 20.61
N LEU A 149 17.26 -17.39 20.24
CA LEU A 149 18.09 -16.59 21.14
C LEU A 149 17.33 -16.13 22.38
N THR A 150 18.03 -16.16 23.51
CA THR A 150 17.56 -15.75 24.83
C THR A 150 18.17 -14.41 25.23
N ALA A 151 17.62 -13.75 26.26
CA ALA A 151 18.20 -12.54 26.81
C ALA A 151 19.67 -12.72 27.27
N ALA A 152 20.02 -13.89 27.80
CA ALA A 152 21.39 -14.20 28.23
C ALA A 152 22.39 -14.14 27.06
N ASN A 153 21.96 -14.55 25.86
CA ASN A 153 22.79 -14.49 24.66
C ASN A 153 23.14 -13.05 24.24
N LEU A 154 22.36 -12.05 24.67
CA LEU A 154 22.52 -10.64 24.30
C LEU A 154 23.05 -9.75 25.45
N SER A 155 23.19 -10.29 26.65
CA SER A 155 23.51 -9.52 27.87
C SER A 155 24.85 -8.76 27.85
N SER A 156 25.84 -9.25 27.11
CA SER A 156 27.16 -8.64 26.92
C SER A 156 27.40 -8.15 25.49
N VAL A 157 26.35 -8.13 24.66
CA VAL A 157 26.41 -7.79 23.24
C VAL A 157 26.07 -6.30 23.07
N GLN A 158 26.77 -5.62 22.17
CA GLN A 158 26.46 -4.24 21.80
C GLN A 158 25.70 -4.16 20.48
N VAL A 159 25.97 -5.06 19.54
CA VAL A 159 25.29 -5.13 18.23
C VAL A 159 24.85 -6.55 17.90
N LEU A 160 23.61 -6.70 17.47
CA LEU A 160 23.11 -7.92 16.86
C LEU A 160 23.06 -7.75 15.33
N VAL A 161 23.81 -8.60 14.63
CA VAL A 161 23.73 -8.74 13.17
C VAL A 161 22.84 -9.92 12.84
N LEU A 162 21.79 -9.70 12.06
CA LEU A 162 20.84 -10.75 11.69
C LEU A 162 20.38 -10.64 10.23
N SER A 163 19.86 -11.77 9.72
CA SER A 163 19.14 -11.82 8.44
C SER A 163 17.66 -12.11 8.71
N ALA A 164 16.78 -11.33 8.09
CA ALA A 164 15.33 -11.53 8.14
C ALA A 164 14.87 -12.86 7.54
N HIS A 165 15.74 -13.55 6.76
CA HIS A 165 15.49 -14.90 6.27
C HIS A 165 15.66 -15.99 7.34
N SER A 166 16.15 -15.62 8.53
CA SER A 166 16.31 -16.56 9.64
C SER A 166 14.96 -16.80 10.32
N ASN A 167 14.64 -18.07 10.58
CA ASN A 167 13.38 -18.47 11.22
C ASN A 167 13.44 -18.29 12.75
N PHE A 168 13.38 -17.03 13.20
CA PHE A 168 13.32 -16.70 14.63
C PHE A 168 11.99 -17.15 15.25
N THR A 169 12.05 -17.71 16.46
CA THR A 169 10.85 -17.95 17.26
C THR A 169 10.26 -16.65 17.78
N ALA A 170 8.97 -16.65 18.14
CA ALA A 170 8.30 -15.48 18.72
C ALA A 170 9.03 -14.95 19.99
N SER A 171 9.55 -15.86 20.83
CA SER A 171 10.36 -15.48 22.00
C SER A 171 11.68 -14.82 21.61
N ALA A 172 12.34 -15.31 20.55
CA ALA A 172 13.57 -14.69 20.03
C ALA A 172 13.29 -13.28 19.50
N VAL A 173 12.22 -13.09 18.71
CA VAL A 173 11.80 -11.76 18.23
C VAL A 173 11.54 -10.81 19.41
N THR A 174 10.87 -11.29 20.46
CA THR A 174 10.66 -10.50 21.70
C THR A 174 11.98 -10.12 22.37
N ASN A 175 12.94 -11.05 22.47
CA ASN A 175 14.25 -10.77 23.05
C ASN A 175 15.06 -9.78 22.21
N ILE A 176 14.97 -9.82 20.87
CA ILE A 176 15.60 -8.84 19.98
C ILE A 176 15.03 -7.43 20.25
N LYS A 177 13.70 -7.32 20.36
CA LYS A 177 13.04 -6.04 20.65
C LYS A 177 13.42 -5.50 22.03
N ASN A 178 13.51 -6.37 23.04
CA ASN A 178 13.94 -5.98 24.39
C ASN A 178 15.41 -5.53 24.42
N PHE A 179 16.27 -6.21 23.66
CA PHE A 179 17.66 -5.80 23.48
C PHE A 179 17.79 -4.41 22.83
N ALA A 180 17.01 -4.15 21.77
CA ALA A 180 16.91 -2.82 21.17
C ALA A 180 16.40 -1.76 22.16
N ALA A 181 15.33 -2.07 22.91
CA ALA A 181 14.79 -1.17 23.93
C ALA A 181 15.81 -0.83 25.04
N ALA A 182 16.72 -1.76 25.35
CA ALA A 182 17.83 -1.56 26.30
C ALA A 182 19.04 -0.83 25.71
N GLY A 183 18.97 -0.35 24.46
CA GLY A 183 20.03 0.41 23.81
C GLY A 183 20.98 -0.42 22.92
N GLY A 184 20.66 -1.70 22.67
CA GLY A 184 21.41 -2.58 21.77
C GLY A 184 21.20 -2.28 20.29
N GLY A 185 22.29 -2.23 19.52
CA GLY A 185 22.25 -1.92 18.09
C GLY A 185 21.83 -3.09 17.21
N ILE A 186 21.16 -2.81 16.08
CA ILE A 186 20.73 -3.81 15.11
C ILE A 186 21.31 -3.53 13.72
N VAL A 187 21.88 -4.54 13.09
CA VAL A 187 22.14 -4.52 11.64
C VAL A 187 21.40 -5.68 11.00
N MET A 188 20.42 -5.37 10.17
CA MET A 188 19.55 -6.35 9.53
C MET A 188 19.75 -6.38 8.02
N THR A 189 19.93 -7.57 7.47
CA THR A 189 19.82 -7.80 6.02
C THR A 189 18.55 -8.58 5.71
N SER A 190 18.00 -8.36 4.53
CA SER A 190 16.80 -9.06 4.06
C SER A 190 16.80 -9.04 2.55
N THR A 191 16.10 -9.97 1.90
CA THR A 191 15.62 -9.79 0.51
C THR A 191 14.10 -9.80 0.63
N PRO A 192 13.47 -8.64 0.92
CA PRO A 192 12.12 -8.58 1.46
C PRO A 192 11.06 -9.26 0.60
N TRP A 193 11.10 -9.05 -0.71
CA TRP A 193 10.17 -9.62 -1.69
C TRP A 193 10.21 -11.16 -1.76
N ALA A 194 11.23 -11.78 -1.18
CA ALA A 194 11.38 -13.23 -1.09
C ALA A 194 11.05 -13.79 0.31
N LEU A 195 10.62 -12.95 1.27
CA LEU A 195 10.27 -13.41 2.61
C LEU A 195 8.89 -14.09 2.64
N GLY A 196 8.79 -15.19 3.39
CA GLY A 196 7.50 -15.71 3.83
C GLY A 196 6.81 -14.77 4.83
N SER A 197 5.48 -14.80 4.88
CA SER A 197 4.66 -13.84 5.65
C SER A 197 5.08 -13.68 7.11
N SER A 198 5.42 -14.79 7.80
CA SER A 198 5.86 -14.73 9.20
C SER A 198 7.19 -14.01 9.37
N ASN A 199 8.16 -14.25 8.49
CA ASN A 199 9.48 -13.62 8.55
C ASN A 199 9.38 -12.13 8.19
N TYR A 200 8.54 -11.79 7.21
CA TYR A 200 8.24 -10.41 6.87
C TYR A 200 7.61 -9.64 8.04
N ALA A 201 6.61 -10.23 8.70
CA ALA A 201 5.98 -9.64 9.88
C ALA A 201 6.99 -9.47 11.04
N ASN A 202 7.81 -10.48 11.31
CA ASN A 202 8.83 -10.43 12.34
C ASN A 202 9.86 -9.32 12.08
N ALA A 203 10.40 -9.24 10.85
CA ALA A 203 11.38 -8.22 10.47
C ALA A 203 10.82 -6.81 10.64
N ASN A 204 9.62 -6.55 10.15
CA ASN A 204 8.95 -5.27 10.32
C ASN A 204 8.63 -4.95 11.78
N SER A 205 8.27 -5.95 12.60
CA SER A 205 8.02 -5.74 14.04
C SER A 205 9.28 -5.37 14.85
N ILE A 206 10.47 -5.78 14.37
CA ILE A 206 11.76 -5.42 14.98
C ILE A 206 12.17 -4.01 14.56
N LEU A 207 11.94 -3.65 13.29
CA LEU A 207 12.33 -2.36 12.71
C LEU A 207 11.39 -1.20 13.09
N ASP A 208 10.15 -1.50 13.48
CA ASP A 208 9.10 -0.51 13.77
C ASP A 208 9.56 0.60 14.74
N SER A 209 10.16 0.24 15.87
CA SER A 209 10.60 1.22 16.87
C SER A 209 11.77 2.09 16.40
N PHE A 210 12.41 1.78 15.27
CA PHE A 210 13.45 2.59 14.66
C PHE A 210 12.91 3.51 13.56
N GLY A 211 11.60 3.50 13.31
CA GLY A 211 11.00 4.26 12.22
C GLY A 211 11.30 3.65 10.85
N LEU A 212 11.48 2.33 10.74
CA LEU A 212 11.83 1.66 9.48
C LEU A 212 10.84 0.52 9.17
N CYS A 213 10.56 0.30 7.87
CA CYS A 213 9.85 -0.91 7.42
C CYS A 213 10.37 -1.40 6.06
N TYR A 214 10.36 -2.71 5.85
CA TYR A 214 10.61 -3.32 4.56
C TYR A 214 9.34 -3.34 3.71
N SER A 215 9.47 -3.05 2.41
CA SER A 215 8.43 -3.33 1.40
C SER A 215 8.66 -4.70 0.76
N LEU A 216 7.58 -5.33 0.28
CA LEU A 216 7.68 -6.49 -0.63
C LEU A 216 7.97 -6.09 -2.09
N ASP A 217 8.02 -4.79 -2.39
CA ASP A 217 8.48 -4.31 -3.70
C ASP A 217 10.00 -4.40 -3.84
N TYR A 218 10.46 -4.31 -5.09
CA TYR A 218 11.86 -4.31 -5.46
C TYR A 218 12.21 -3.16 -6.39
N SER A 219 13.50 -2.89 -6.47
CA SER A 219 14.11 -1.91 -7.36
C SER A 219 14.85 -2.61 -8.50
N ASP A 220 14.71 -2.06 -9.71
CA ASP A 220 15.46 -2.49 -10.90
C ASP A 220 16.80 -1.73 -11.04
N ASP A 221 17.17 -0.89 -10.07
CA ASP A 221 18.43 -0.15 -10.09
C ASP A 221 19.62 -1.11 -10.02
N SER A 222 20.55 -0.98 -10.98
CA SER A 222 21.78 -1.77 -11.02
C SER A 222 22.89 -1.20 -10.13
N SER A 223 22.77 0.06 -9.69
CA SER A 223 23.71 0.71 -8.77
C SER A 223 23.10 1.95 -8.13
N TRP A 224 23.66 2.36 -6.99
CA TRP A 224 23.33 3.62 -6.30
C TRP A 224 24.58 4.42 -6.01
N THR A 225 24.51 5.74 -6.13
CA THR A 225 25.60 6.62 -5.70
C THR A 225 25.34 7.07 -4.27
N VAL A 226 26.32 6.85 -3.38
CA VAL A 226 26.27 7.41 -2.02
C VAL A 226 26.29 8.93 -2.13
N ALA A 227 25.26 9.60 -1.60
CA ALA A 227 25.20 11.06 -1.66
C ALA A 227 26.37 11.71 -0.93
N ALA A 228 26.85 12.85 -1.43
CA ALA A 228 27.94 13.60 -0.81
C ALA A 228 27.56 14.18 0.57
N THR A 229 26.27 14.41 0.78
CA THR A 229 25.68 14.89 2.04
C THR A 229 24.42 14.12 2.34
N ALA A 230 23.99 14.16 3.60
CA ALA A 230 22.78 13.47 4.03
C ALA A 230 21.54 13.95 3.26
N TYR A 231 20.64 13.01 3.00
CA TYR A 231 19.35 13.33 2.41
C TYR A 231 18.52 14.22 3.34
N PRO A 232 17.67 15.11 2.79
CA PRO A 232 16.78 15.92 3.61
C PRO A 232 15.85 15.08 4.48
N ALA A 233 15.50 15.57 5.67
CA ALA A 233 14.65 14.85 6.63
C ALA A 233 13.30 14.40 6.04
N PHE A 234 12.74 15.17 5.11
CA PHE A 234 11.51 14.83 4.38
C PHE A 234 11.64 13.63 3.42
N GLN A 235 12.78 12.95 3.39
CA GLN A 235 12.92 11.62 2.78
C GLN A 235 12.48 10.49 3.73
N SER A 236 12.01 10.84 4.93
CA SER A 236 11.26 9.98 5.86
C SER A 236 9.81 10.48 6.00
N ALA A 237 8.84 9.57 6.13
CA ALA A 237 7.42 9.89 5.98
C ALA A 237 6.83 10.87 7.02
N LEU A 238 7.17 10.79 8.31
CA LEU A 238 6.66 11.73 9.31
C LEU A 238 7.17 13.17 9.05
N PRO A 239 8.49 13.41 8.91
CA PRO A 239 9.00 14.73 8.50
C PRO A 239 8.49 15.19 7.13
N ALA A 240 8.26 14.26 6.20
CA ALA A 240 7.69 14.59 4.89
C ALA A 240 6.28 15.17 5.02
N ALA A 241 5.44 14.56 5.85
CA ALA A 241 4.09 15.04 6.09
C ALA A 241 4.12 16.42 6.78
N ASP A 242 5.00 16.62 7.76
CA ASP A 242 5.20 17.93 8.40
C ASP A 242 5.66 19.00 7.41
N ALA A 243 6.60 18.67 6.53
CA ALA A 243 7.09 19.59 5.51
C ALA A 243 5.99 19.97 4.49
N LEU A 244 5.16 19.02 4.07
CA LEU A 244 4.03 19.28 3.17
C LEU A 244 2.92 20.10 3.84
N ILE A 245 2.65 19.89 5.13
CA ILE A 245 1.73 20.72 5.91
C ILE A 245 2.26 22.16 5.97
N ALA A 246 3.51 22.34 6.39
CA ALA A 246 4.13 23.67 6.48
C ALA A 246 4.19 24.39 5.13
N ASP A 247 4.47 23.67 4.03
CA ASP A 247 4.42 24.22 2.67
C ASP A 247 3.02 24.69 2.30
N LYS A 248 2.00 23.90 2.65
CA LYS A 248 0.61 24.20 2.31
C LYS A 248 0.01 25.32 3.17
N GLU A 249 0.44 25.44 4.42
CA GLU A 249 0.10 26.54 5.33
C GLU A 249 0.89 27.84 5.05
N GLY A 250 1.94 27.76 4.22
CA GLY A 250 2.80 28.89 3.88
C GLY A 250 3.80 29.28 4.97
N THR A 251 4.02 28.43 5.97
CA THR A 251 5.03 28.65 7.02
C THR A 251 6.42 28.21 6.56
N ALA A 252 6.51 27.37 5.52
CA ALA A 252 7.72 27.05 4.77
C ALA A 252 7.41 27.01 3.27
N VAL A 253 8.43 26.99 2.41
CA VAL A 253 8.25 26.84 0.96
C VAL A 253 9.12 25.71 0.44
N MET A 254 8.50 24.73 -0.21
CA MET A 254 9.16 23.62 -0.88
C MET A 254 9.25 23.87 -2.38
N THR A 255 10.36 23.41 -2.98
CA THR A 255 10.46 23.31 -4.44
C THR A 255 9.59 22.16 -4.96
N ALA A 256 9.31 22.14 -6.27
CA ALA A 256 8.59 21.02 -6.89
C ALA A 256 9.31 19.67 -6.66
N ALA A 257 10.64 19.65 -6.76
CA ALA A 257 11.44 18.45 -6.49
C ALA A 257 11.32 17.98 -5.03
N ASN A 258 11.33 18.90 -4.06
CA ASN A 258 11.18 18.55 -2.65
C ASN A 258 9.77 18.04 -2.34
N ARG A 259 8.72 18.61 -2.95
CA ARG A 259 7.35 18.08 -2.85
C ARG A 259 7.25 16.66 -3.39
N SER A 260 7.88 16.39 -4.54
CA SER A 260 7.94 15.04 -5.11
C SER A 260 8.65 14.05 -4.19
N ALA A 261 9.78 14.44 -3.60
CA ALA A 261 10.53 13.62 -2.65
C ALA A 261 9.71 13.30 -1.39
N ALA A 262 9.08 14.31 -0.78
CA ALA A 262 8.23 14.14 0.39
C ALA A 262 7.01 13.25 0.11
N ALA A 263 6.33 13.49 -1.02
CA ALA A 263 5.22 12.65 -1.45
C ALA A 263 5.67 11.19 -1.68
N ASN A 264 6.86 10.98 -2.25
CA ASN A 264 7.41 9.64 -2.44
C ASN A 264 7.70 8.94 -1.11
N ALA A 265 8.32 9.62 -0.13
CA ALA A 265 8.60 9.04 1.19
C ALA A 265 7.32 8.54 1.88
N ILE A 266 6.24 9.34 1.86
CA ILE A 266 4.93 8.96 2.39
C ILE A 266 4.33 7.80 1.58
N PHE A 267 4.40 7.86 0.25
CA PHE A 267 3.88 6.82 -0.63
C PHE A 267 4.50 5.45 -0.32
N GLN A 268 5.83 5.38 -0.20
CA GLN A 268 6.54 4.13 0.14
C GLN A 268 6.04 3.53 1.46
N VAL A 269 5.86 4.35 2.49
CA VAL A 269 5.40 3.89 3.80
C VAL A 269 3.93 3.46 3.77
N THR A 270 3.04 4.24 3.14
CA THR A 270 1.60 3.93 3.05
C THR A 270 1.28 2.73 2.15
N GLN A 271 2.24 2.27 1.34
CA GLN A 271 2.14 0.96 0.68
C GLN A 271 2.21 -0.21 1.68
N ILE A 272 2.86 0.00 2.83
CA ILE A 272 3.20 -1.05 3.79
C ILE A 272 2.44 -0.89 5.11
N ARG A 273 2.40 0.33 5.64
CA ARG A 273 1.98 0.69 7.01
C ARG A 273 1.07 1.91 7.02
N ILE A 274 -0.18 1.71 6.62
CA ILE A 274 -1.22 2.74 6.72
C ILE A 274 -1.73 2.92 8.17
N ASP A 275 -1.42 1.97 9.05
CA ASP A 275 -1.83 1.89 10.45
C ASP A 275 -1.00 2.78 11.40
N ILE A 276 0.04 3.47 10.91
CA ILE A 276 0.85 4.38 11.74
C ILE A 276 0.01 5.61 12.10
N ALA A 277 -0.52 5.63 13.34
CA ALA A 277 -1.46 6.64 13.80
C ALA A 277 -0.95 8.09 13.66
N ALA A 278 0.34 8.33 13.96
CA ALA A 278 0.94 9.65 13.83
C ALA A 278 0.98 10.13 12.37
N LEU A 279 1.26 9.23 11.43
CA LEU A 279 1.25 9.55 10.00
C LEU A 279 -0.18 9.72 9.51
N ALA A 280 -1.10 8.82 9.89
CA ALA A 280 -2.52 8.90 9.54
C ALA A 280 -3.15 10.23 9.96
N THR A 281 -2.81 10.73 11.16
CA THR A 281 -3.29 12.04 11.64
C THR A 281 -2.84 13.18 10.73
N LYS A 282 -1.58 13.18 10.29
CA LYS A 282 -1.04 14.20 9.37
C LYS A 282 -1.61 14.08 7.96
N LEU A 283 -1.86 12.86 7.47
CA LEU A 283 -2.47 12.63 6.17
C LEU A 283 -3.97 12.98 6.13
N ALA A 284 -4.67 12.80 7.26
CA ALA A 284 -6.02 13.32 7.44
C ALA A 284 -6.01 14.85 7.32
N LEU A 285 -5.12 15.54 8.05
CA LEU A 285 -4.98 17.00 7.96
C LEU A 285 -4.67 17.47 6.52
N LEU A 286 -3.74 16.80 5.82
CA LEU A 286 -3.45 17.11 4.42
C LEU A 286 -4.65 16.87 3.49
N SER A 287 -5.54 15.93 3.83
CA SER A 287 -6.77 15.62 3.09
C SER A 287 -7.94 16.53 3.47
N ASP A 288 -7.80 17.40 4.48
CA ASP A 288 -8.84 18.33 4.86
C ASP A 288 -9.02 19.45 3.82
N ALA A 289 -10.22 20.05 3.79
CA ALA A 289 -10.58 21.09 2.82
C ALA A 289 -9.71 22.36 2.89
N ALA A 290 -9.05 22.62 4.04
CA ALA A 290 -8.09 23.72 4.19
C ALA A 290 -6.73 23.43 3.52
N HIS A 291 -6.43 22.16 3.22
CA HIS A 291 -5.18 21.72 2.60
C HIS A 291 -5.42 21.26 1.16
N TYR A 292 -5.23 19.97 0.85
CA TYR A 292 -5.41 19.43 -0.50
C TYR A 292 -6.84 18.94 -0.74
N GLY A 293 -7.60 18.70 0.33
CA GLY A 293 -8.96 18.18 0.24
C GLY A 293 -9.04 16.74 -0.26
N MET A 294 -10.27 16.31 -0.52
CA MET A 294 -10.56 15.06 -1.20
C MET A 294 -10.07 15.13 -2.66
N ILE A 295 -9.24 14.19 -3.08
CA ILE A 295 -8.70 14.20 -4.44
C ILE A 295 -9.77 13.72 -5.42
N ALA A 296 -10.29 14.66 -6.21
CA ALA A 296 -11.42 14.41 -7.10
C ALA A 296 -11.12 14.87 -8.54
N PRO A 297 -10.30 14.12 -9.32
CA PRO A 297 -10.14 14.39 -10.73
C PRO A 297 -11.47 14.18 -11.47
N THR A 298 -11.70 15.01 -12.48
CA THR A 298 -12.85 14.93 -13.41
C THR A 298 -12.37 15.20 -14.84
N ALA A 299 -13.21 14.93 -15.82
CA ALA A 299 -12.89 15.25 -17.21
C ALA A 299 -12.63 16.75 -17.41
N ALA A 300 -13.37 17.61 -16.70
CA ALA A 300 -13.22 19.06 -16.75
C ALA A 300 -12.03 19.61 -15.93
N ALA A 301 -11.60 18.87 -14.90
CA ALA A 301 -10.48 19.24 -14.03
C ALA A 301 -9.53 18.04 -13.83
N PRO A 302 -8.74 17.68 -14.86
CA PRO A 302 -7.84 16.54 -14.76
C PRO A 302 -6.66 16.81 -13.83
N ILE A 303 -6.09 15.75 -13.27
CA ILE A 303 -4.86 15.79 -12.47
C ILE A 303 -3.71 15.22 -13.30
N ASN A 304 -2.67 16.03 -13.53
CA ASN A 304 -1.41 15.56 -14.09
C ASN A 304 -0.47 15.15 -12.94
N THR A 305 -0.14 13.87 -12.83
CA THR A 305 0.60 13.32 -11.70
C THR A 305 2.07 13.74 -11.65
N THR A 306 2.62 14.22 -12.77
CA THR A 306 4.00 14.73 -12.84
C THR A 306 4.10 16.11 -12.21
N SER A 307 3.10 16.98 -12.42
CA SER A 307 3.04 18.31 -11.80
C SER A 307 2.35 18.33 -10.44
N LYS A 308 1.56 17.29 -10.11
CA LYS A 308 0.81 17.14 -8.85
C LYS A 308 1.16 15.85 -8.09
N PRO A 309 2.42 15.69 -7.63
CA PRO A 309 2.87 14.48 -6.96
C PRO A 309 2.23 14.29 -5.58
N VAL A 310 1.86 15.36 -4.88
CA VAL A 310 1.23 15.28 -3.55
C VAL A 310 -0.19 14.76 -3.68
N GLU A 311 -0.97 15.29 -4.64
CA GLU A 311 -2.30 14.79 -4.94
C GLU A 311 -2.28 13.35 -5.42
N LYS A 312 -1.24 12.94 -6.18
CA LYS A 312 -1.04 11.52 -6.56
C LYS A 312 -0.91 10.62 -5.34
N MET A 313 -0.04 11.02 -4.40
CA MET A 313 0.18 10.30 -3.15
C MET A 313 -1.10 10.25 -2.31
N LEU A 314 -1.78 11.39 -2.14
CA LEU A 314 -3.02 11.47 -1.35
C LEU A 314 -4.15 10.66 -1.97
N ALA A 315 -4.29 10.61 -3.30
CA ALA A 315 -5.28 9.76 -3.95
C ALA A 315 -5.04 8.27 -3.66
N SER A 316 -3.77 7.82 -3.65
CA SER A 316 -3.41 6.45 -3.29
C SER A 316 -3.76 6.16 -1.82
N TYR A 317 -3.42 7.08 -0.91
CA TYR A 317 -3.77 6.98 0.51
C TYR A 317 -5.29 6.95 0.73
N GLN A 318 -6.02 7.94 0.21
CA GLN A 318 -7.47 8.07 0.32
C GLN A 318 -8.17 6.83 -0.23
N SER A 319 -7.74 6.30 -1.38
CA SER A 319 -8.29 5.06 -1.93
C SER A 319 -8.19 3.87 -0.97
N LYS A 320 -7.08 3.74 -0.23
CA LYS A 320 -6.92 2.67 0.78
C LYS A 320 -7.83 2.89 1.98
N THR A 321 -8.05 4.15 2.39
CA THR A 321 -9.02 4.46 3.45
C THR A 321 -10.45 4.13 3.02
N PHE A 322 -10.81 4.35 1.74
CA PHE A 322 -12.14 4.01 1.22
C PHE A 322 -12.42 2.50 1.28
N ASP A 323 -11.40 1.68 1.04
CA ASP A 323 -11.51 0.22 1.14
C ASP A 323 -11.79 -0.26 2.59
N GLN A 324 -11.45 0.56 3.60
CA GLN A 324 -11.60 0.25 5.02
C GLN A 324 -12.90 0.79 5.65
N LEU A 325 -13.66 1.63 4.93
CA LEU A 325 -14.88 2.24 5.47
C LEU A 325 -15.93 1.18 5.84
N THR A 326 -16.49 1.32 7.04
CA THR A 326 -17.69 0.61 7.47
C THR A 326 -18.93 1.17 6.75
N PRO A 327 -20.06 0.44 6.73
CA PRO A 327 -21.30 0.92 6.15
C PRO A 327 -21.75 2.31 6.62
N SER A 328 -21.55 2.62 7.91
CA SER A 328 -21.91 3.92 8.51
C SER A 328 -20.99 5.08 8.13
N GLU A 329 -19.80 4.79 7.60
CA GLU A 329 -18.79 5.80 7.22
C GLU A 329 -18.79 6.07 5.70
N LEU A 330 -19.61 5.35 4.93
CA LEU A 330 -19.71 5.55 3.48
C LEU A 330 -20.27 6.94 3.16
N PHE A 331 -19.72 7.56 2.13
CA PHE A 331 -20.13 8.86 1.62
C PHE A 331 -20.10 8.86 0.08
N VAL A 332 -20.77 9.83 -0.55
CA VAL A 332 -20.70 10.03 -2.01
C VAL A 332 -19.41 10.75 -2.36
N HIS A 333 -18.48 10.08 -3.03
CA HIS A 333 -17.26 10.74 -3.48
C HIS A 333 -17.57 11.83 -4.53
N PRO A 334 -16.94 13.02 -4.49
CA PRO A 334 -17.26 14.12 -5.42
C PRO A 334 -17.14 13.74 -6.91
N SER A 335 -16.13 12.96 -7.29
CA SER A 335 -15.98 12.48 -8.68
C SER A 335 -17.09 11.53 -9.14
N ALA A 336 -17.87 10.91 -8.25
CA ALA A 336 -18.88 9.92 -8.63
C ALA A 336 -19.93 10.49 -9.58
N ALA A 337 -20.19 11.81 -9.53
CA ALA A 337 -21.13 12.48 -10.43
C ALA A 337 -20.58 12.71 -11.85
N ASP A 338 -19.26 12.83 -12.01
CA ASP A 338 -18.61 13.00 -13.32
C ASP A 338 -18.34 11.63 -13.97
N PHE A 339 -17.69 10.74 -13.22
CA PHE A 339 -17.50 9.35 -13.59
C PHE A 339 -17.59 8.48 -12.34
N PRO A 340 -18.48 7.47 -12.31
CA PRO A 340 -19.24 6.91 -13.44
C PRO A 340 -20.57 7.64 -13.78
N GLY A 341 -20.96 8.64 -13.00
CA GLY A 341 -22.28 9.27 -13.04
C GLY A 341 -23.14 8.84 -11.83
N LEU A 342 -24.14 9.64 -11.49
CA LEU A 342 -25.10 9.30 -10.43
C LEU A 342 -26.28 8.48 -10.99
N PRO A 343 -26.91 7.63 -10.17
CA PRO A 343 -28.21 7.06 -10.49
C PRO A 343 -29.28 8.13 -10.79
N ALA A 344 -30.33 7.73 -11.50
CA ALA A 344 -31.49 8.59 -11.71
C ALA A 344 -32.09 9.07 -10.38
N ALA A 345 -32.45 10.34 -10.29
CA ALA A 345 -33.01 10.93 -9.08
C ALA A 345 -34.29 10.20 -8.64
N GLY A 346 -34.42 9.94 -7.33
CA GLY A 346 -35.57 9.24 -6.76
C GLY A 346 -35.60 7.73 -7.01
N ALA A 347 -34.50 7.13 -7.48
CA ALA A 347 -34.40 5.69 -7.62
C ALA A 347 -34.73 4.95 -6.31
N SER A 348 -35.71 4.05 -6.38
CA SER A 348 -36.10 3.22 -5.24
C SER A 348 -35.15 2.04 -5.11
N THR A 349 -34.80 1.69 -3.87
CA THR A 349 -34.02 0.49 -3.59
C THR A 349 -34.88 -0.77 -3.70
N VAL A 350 -34.26 -1.87 -4.12
CA VAL A 350 -34.90 -3.19 -4.26
C VAL A 350 -34.27 -4.20 -3.30
N THR A 351 -34.98 -5.32 -3.12
CA THR A 351 -34.45 -6.56 -2.57
C THR A 351 -34.62 -7.65 -3.61
N LYS A 352 -33.52 -8.29 -4.01
CA LYS A 352 -33.52 -9.29 -5.08
C LYS A 352 -32.68 -10.50 -4.68
N THR A 353 -33.21 -11.68 -4.95
CA THR A 353 -32.51 -12.95 -4.77
C THR A 353 -32.01 -13.45 -6.12
N VAL A 354 -30.72 -13.77 -6.20
CA VAL A 354 -30.09 -14.35 -7.40
C VAL A 354 -29.59 -15.75 -7.08
N THR A 355 -29.73 -16.67 -8.03
CA THR A 355 -29.20 -18.04 -7.92
C THR A 355 -27.80 -18.09 -8.51
N ILE A 356 -26.84 -18.56 -7.72
CA ILE A 356 -25.43 -18.68 -8.10
C ILE A 356 -25.09 -20.15 -8.31
N ASN A 357 -24.49 -20.47 -9.46
CA ASN A 357 -23.88 -21.77 -9.68
C ASN A 357 -22.47 -21.79 -9.07
N GLY A 358 -22.36 -22.29 -7.84
CA GLY A 358 -21.09 -22.36 -7.12
C GLY A 358 -20.14 -23.48 -7.58
N ASN A 359 -20.44 -24.15 -8.69
CA ASN A 359 -19.55 -25.12 -9.31
C ASN A 359 -18.69 -24.39 -10.35
N THR A 360 -17.50 -23.97 -9.94
CA THR A 360 -16.59 -23.17 -10.75
C THR A 360 -15.49 -24.05 -11.34
N PRO A 361 -15.11 -23.83 -12.62
CA PRO A 361 -14.03 -24.57 -13.22
C PRO A 361 -12.71 -24.30 -12.47
N THR A 362 -11.80 -25.27 -12.52
CA THR A 362 -10.38 -24.99 -12.24
C THR A 362 -9.91 -23.98 -13.28
N ASP A 363 -9.12 -23.00 -12.85
CA ASP A 363 -8.64 -21.95 -13.75
C ASP A 363 -7.86 -22.56 -14.92
N PHE A 364 -8.32 -22.32 -16.15
CA PHE A 364 -7.79 -22.90 -17.38
C PHE A 364 -7.05 -21.86 -18.24
N TYR A 365 -7.08 -20.57 -17.88
CA TYR A 365 -6.46 -19.55 -18.73
C TYR A 365 -4.95 -19.43 -18.48
N MET A 366 -4.19 -19.63 -19.56
CA MET A 366 -2.72 -19.74 -19.64
C MET A 366 -1.89 -18.57 -19.08
N ASN A 367 -2.46 -17.54 -18.45
CA ASN A 367 -1.67 -16.38 -17.99
C ASN A 367 -2.04 -15.74 -16.63
N GLN A 368 -3.07 -16.15 -15.89
CA GLN A 368 -3.28 -15.66 -14.50
C GLN A 368 -4.10 -16.65 -13.68
N GLY A 369 -3.44 -17.69 -13.13
CA GLY A 369 -4.08 -18.65 -12.24
C GLY A 369 -4.68 -17.99 -10.98
N GLY A 370 -5.84 -18.47 -10.56
CA GLY A 370 -6.52 -18.06 -9.32
C GLY A 370 -7.64 -17.04 -9.49
N ARG A 371 -8.11 -16.76 -10.70
CA ARG A 371 -9.20 -15.78 -10.91
C ARG A 371 -10.58 -16.37 -10.54
N PRO A 372 -11.41 -15.65 -9.76
CA PRO A 372 -12.74 -16.14 -9.41
C PRO A 372 -13.70 -16.07 -10.60
N THR A 373 -14.66 -17.00 -10.64
CA THR A 373 -15.81 -16.91 -11.53
C THR A 373 -16.71 -15.76 -11.09
N ARG A 374 -17.17 -14.96 -12.05
CA ARG A 374 -18.01 -13.77 -11.83
C ARG A 374 -19.47 -14.08 -12.11
N PHE A 375 -20.34 -13.66 -11.21
CA PHE A 375 -21.79 -13.75 -11.35
C PHE A 375 -22.39 -12.36 -11.23
N GLU A 376 -22.88 -11.84 -12.35
CA GLU A 376 -23.55 -10.55 -12.39
C GLU A 376 -24.95 -10.64 -11.80
N THR A 377 -25.33 -9.63 -11.03
CA THR A 377 -26.59 -9.64 -10.26
C THR A 377 -27.70 -8.78 -10.90
N GLY A 378 -27.32 -7.93 -11.87
CA GLY A 378 -28.18 -6.87 -12.41
C GLY A 378 -28.44 -5.74 -11.42
N LEU A 379 -27.74 -5.69 -10.29
CA LEU A 379 -27.91 -4.68 -9.24
C LEU A 379 -26.70 -3.75 -9.16
N TYR A 380 -26.96 -2.55 -8.65
CA TYR A 380 -25.97 -1.50 -8.47
C TYR A 380 -26.08 -0.93 -7.04
N ALA A 381 -24.96 -0.80 -6.34
CA ALA A 381 -24.87 -0.05 -5.09
C ALA A 381 -24.71 1.43 -5.46
N ALA A 382 -25.67 2.28 -5.08
CA ALA A 382 -25.55 3.71 -5.28
C ALA A 382 -24.30 4.26 -4.55
N PRO A 383 -23.63 5.31 -5.05
CA PRO A 383 -22.46 5.87 -4.40
C PRO A 383 -22.73 6.22 -2.94
N GLY A 384 -21.87 5.76 -2.03
CA GLY A 384 -22.02 5.99 -0.59
C GLY A 384 -23.18 5.24 0.08
N ALA A 385 -24.02 4.51 -0.66
CA ALA A 385 -25.13 3.75 -0.09
C ALA A 385 -24.65 2.41 0.47
N THR A 386 -25.31 1.96 1.54
CA THR A 386 -25.14 0.61 2.08
C THR A 386 -26.08 -0.36 1.38
N VAL A 387 -25.53 -1.50 0.97
CA VAL A 387 -26.27 -2.69 0.54
C VAL A 387 -26.01 -3.82 1.53
N THR A 388 -26.99 -4.69 1.74
CA THR A 388 -26.83 -5.89 2.56
C THR A 388 -26.84 -7.12 1.66
N ILE A 389 -25.79 -7.93 1.73
CA ILE A 389 -25.64 -9.17 0.96
C ILE A 389 -25.80 -10.34 1.93
N THR A 390 -26.78 -11.19 1.67
CA THR A 390 -27.08 -12.37 2.50
C THR A 390 -26.77 -13.65 1.74
N ILE A 391 -25.87 -14.47 2.28
CA ILE A 391 -25.48 -15.78 1.75
C ILE A 391 -25.86 -16.90 2.74
N PRO A 392 -25.98 -18.16 2.30
CA PRO A 392 -26.24 -19.26 3.23
C PRO A 392 -25.05 -19.48 4.19
N GLY A 393 -25.35 -19.86 5.44
CA GLY A 393 -24.33 -20.04 6.48
C GLY A 393 -23.21 -21.02 6.12
N ASP A 394 -23.54 -22.09 5.41
CA ASP A 394 -22.57 -23.10 4.94
C ASP A 394 -21.61 -22.58 3.85
N LYS A 395 -21.84 -21.37 3.34
CA LYS A 395 -21.00 -20.73 2.30
C LYS A 395 -20.04 -19.66 2.85
N THR A 396 -20.18 -19.25 4.11
CA THR A 396 -19.38 -18.16 4.73
C THR A 396 -17.87 -18.45 4.76
N SER A 397 -17.47 -19.70 4.85
CA SER A 397 -16.05 -20.12 4.85
C SER A 397 -15.52 -20.48 3.46
N GLN A 398 -16.27 -20.20 2.38
CA GLN A 398 -15.92 -20.68 1.03
C GLN A 398 -15.08 -19.68 0.22
N GLY A 399 -14.77 -18.50 0.77
CA GLY A 399 -14.00 -17.45 0.10
C GLY A 399 -14.80 -16.69 -0.95
N ILE A 400 -16.13 -16.66 -0.83
CA ILE A 400 -17.00 -15.87 -1.71
C ILE A 400 -16.78 -14.39 -1.40
N GLN A 401 -16.73 -13.56 -2.45
CA GLN A 401 -16.54 -12.11 -2.31
C GLN A 401 -17.64 -11.36 -3.06
N ALA A 402 -17.93 -10.14 -2.62
CA ALA A 402 -18.64 -9.15 -3.41
C ALA A 402 -17.63 -8.18 -4.05
N HIS A 403 -17.80 -7.90 -5.34
CA HIS A 403 -17.05 -6.90 -6.09
C HIS A 403 -17.99 -5.78 -6.48
N ILE A 404 -17.69 -4.56 -6.04
CA ILE A 404 -18.47 -3.36 -6.33
C ILE A 404 -17.61 -2.48 -7.22
N SER A 405 -18.01 -2.33 -8.49
CA SER A 405 -17.27 -1.53 -9.47
C SER A 405 -18.23 -0.93 -10.50
N PRO A 406 -18.15 0.36 -10.82
CA PRO A 406 -19.05 0.98 -11.80
C PRO A 406 -19.07 0.29 -13.16
N ASN A 407 -17.90 -0.09 -13.66
CA ASN A 407 -17.73 -0.67 -15.00
C ASN A 407 -17.25 -2.12 -14.95
N GLY A 408 -17.46 -2.82 -13.82
CA GLY A 408 -17.04 -4.21 -13.61
C GLY A 408 -15.52 -4.43 -13.54
N SER A 409 -14.70 -3.41 -13.82
CA SER A 409 -13.24 -3.52 -13.85
C SER A 409 -12.65 -3.76 -12.46
N GLN A 410 -11.40 -4.25 -12.44
CA GLN A 410 -10.50 -4.28 -11.29
C GLN A 410 -9.27 -3.41 -11.54
N ASP A 411 -9.33 -2.55 -12.55
CA ASP A 411 -8.17 -1.81 -12.98
C ASP A 411 -7.86 -0.71 -11.94
N SER A 412 -6.57 -0.48 -11.75
CA SER A 412 -6.06 0.62 -10.93
C SER A 412 -5.04 1.36 -11.77
N THR A 413 -5.28 2.65 -12.03
CA THR A 413 -4.53 3.44 -13.01
C THR A 413 -3.66 4.51 -12.36
N PHE A 414 -3.21 4.28 -11.12
CA PHE A 414 -2.34 5.21 -10.38
C PHE A 414 -0.99 5.49 -11.09
N ASN A 415 -0.61 4.65 -12.05
CA ASN A 415 0.58 4.83 -12.89
C ASN A 415 0.35 5.73 -14.11
N ILE A 416 -0.89 6.05 -14.48
CA ILE A 416 -1.20 6.93 -15.61
C ILE A 416 -0.89 8.39 -15.25
N THR A 417 -0.32 9.13 -16.18
CA THR A 417 0.11 10.53 -15.98
C THR A 417 -1.03 11.53 -15.87
N ASN A 418 -2.13 11.34 -16.60
CA ASN A 418 -3.25 12.27 -16.63
C ASN A 418 -4.53 11.55 -16.20
N TRP A 419 -5.06 11.93 -15.03
CA TRP A 419 -6.29 11.38 -14.50
C TRP A 419 -7.47 12.30 -14.83
N THR A 420 -8.41 11.79 -15.62
CA THR A 420 -9.71 12.42 -15.89
C THR A 420 -10.83 11.83 -15.02
N PHE A 421 -10.53 10.81 -14.23
CA PHE A 421 -11.41 10.19 -13.24
C PHE A 421 -10.53 9.57 -12.15
N PHE A 422 -11.13 9.19 -11.01
CA PHE A 422 -10.36 8.68 -9.88
C PHE A 422 -9.70 7.33 -10.24
N PRO A 423 -8.42 7.08 -9.91
CA PRO A 423 -7.65 5.98 -10.51
C PRO A 423 -8.07 4.57 -10.13
N LYS A 424 -8.83 4.40 -9.05
CA LYS A 424 -9.38 3.12 -8.59
C LYS A 424 -10.83 3.30 -8.14
N LEU A 425 -11.76 2.67 -8.84
CA LEU A 425 -13.21 2.87 -8.65
C LEU A 425 -13.92 1.62 -8.12
N TRP A 426 -13.18 0.62 -7.67
CA TRP A 426 -13.74 -0.65 -7.24
C TRP A 426 -13.33 -1.03 -5.82
N ARG A 427 -14.17 -1.83 -5.17
CA ARG A 427 -13.90 -2.47 -3.86
C ARG A 427 -14.28 -3.94 -3.90
N ARG A 428 -13.50 -4.76 -3.21
CA ARG A 428 -13.82 -6.17 -2.93
C ARG A 428 -13.98 -6.38 -1.43
N ILE A 429 -14.98 -7.17 -1.05
CA ILE A 429 -15.25 -7.53 0.34
C ILE A 429 -15.50 -9.03 0.42
N ASP A 430 -14.85 -9.68 1.38
CA ASP A 430 -15.10 -11.10 1.70
C ASP A 430 -16.47 -11.26 2.39
N LEU A 431 -17.25 -12.24 1.96
CA LEU A 431 -18.53 -12.59 2.57
C LEU A 431 -18.33 -13.69 3.61
N THR A 432 -17.75 -13.32 4.76
CA THR A 432 -17.41 -14.25 5.86
C THR A 432 -18.53 -14.43 6.88
N GLN A 433 -19.68 -13.78 6.66
CA GLN A 433 -20.86 -13.82 7.52
C GLN A 433 -22.11 -14.06 6.68
N GLU A 434 -23.17 -14.60 7.28
CA GLU A 434 -24.44 -14.83 6.59
C GLU A 434 -25.03 -13.53 6.04
N SER A 435 -24.84 -12.41 6.75
CA SER A 435 -25.31 -11.09 6.37
C SER A 435 -24.18 -10.08 6.47
N THR A 436 -23.81 -9.49 5.34
CA THR A 436 -22.71 -8.51 5.25
C THR A 436 -23.25 -7.19 4.70
N GLY A 437 -23.18 -6.13 5.52
CA GLY A 437 -23.41 -4.75 5.08
C GLY A 437 -22.16 -4.19 4.39
N THR A 438 -22.31 -3.61 3.20
CA THR A 438 -21.19 -3.07 2.43
C THR A 438 -21.62 -2.00 1.43
N GLY A 439 -20.66 -1.39 0.73
CA GLY A 439 -20.87 -0.37 -0.29
C GLY A 439 -19.55 0.22 -0.76
N HIS A 440 -19.62 1.22 -1.63
CA HIS A 440 -18.44 1.92 -2.13
C HIS A 440 -18.73 3.40 -2.38
N VAL A 441 -17.74 4.26 -2.14
CA VAL A 441 -17.92 5.72 -2.23
C VAL A 441 -18.20 6.22 -3.65
N PHE A 442 -17.79 5.43 -4.66
CA PHE A 442 -18.08 5.68 -6.08
C PHE A 442 -19.30 4.92 -6.60
N GLY A 443 -19.91 4.06 -5.77
CA GLY A 443 -20.94 3.12 -6.19
C GLY A 443 -20.39 2.03 -7.08
N GLY A 444 -21.27 1.17 -7.60
CA GLY A 444 -20.88 0.20 -8.60
C GLY A 444 -21.87 -0.93 -8.81
N LEU A 445 -21.72 -1.64 -9.94
CA LEU A 445 -22.37 -2.92 -10.18
C LEU A 445 -21.91 -3.91 -9.11
N ILE A 446 -22.85 -4.70 -8.60
CA ILE A 446 -22.58 -5.73 -7.60
C ILE A 446 -22.37 -7.06 -8.34
N THR A 447 -21.14 -7.56 -8.33
CA THR A 447 -20.77 -8.86 -8.90
C THR A 447 -20.37 -9.81 -7.77
N LEU A 448 -20.90 -11.03 -7.77
CA LEU A 448 -20.49 -12.07 -6.83
C LEU A 448 -19.32 -12.87 -7.41
N LEU A 449 -18.31 -13.10 -6.59
CA LEU A 449 -17.09 -13.80 -6.95
C LEU A 449 -17.01 -15.12 -6.21
N VAL A 450 -16.93 -16.22 -6.95
CA VAL A 450 -16.69 -17.56 -6.37
C VAL A 450 -15.29 -18.00 -6.78
N PRO A 451 -14.41 -18.42 -5.84
CA PRO A 451 -13.07 -18.88 -6.16
C PRO A 451 -13.08 -20.02 -7.21
N PRO A 452 -12.01 -20.20 -8.00
CA PRO A 452 -11.93 -21.28 -8.97
C PRO A 452 -11.88 -22.66 -8.29
N GLY A 453 -12.31 -23.71 -9.01
CA GLY A 453 -12.26 -25.10 -8.56
C GLY A 453 -13.18 -25.44 -7.39
N LYS A 454 -14.24 -24.67 -7.18
CA LYS A 454 -15.23 -24.92 -6.12
C LYS A 454 -16.35 -25.82 -6.62
N ASN A 455 -16.95 -26.60 -5.72
CA ASN A 455 -18.12 -27.45 -5.97
C ASN A 455 -19.15 -27.20 -4.87
N LEU A 456 -19.82 -26.04 -4.90
CA LEU A 456 -20.72 -25.60 -3.83
C LEU A 456 -22.21 -25.88 -4.12
N GLY A 457 -22.52 -26.39 -5.31
CA GLY A 457 -23.87 -26.49 -5.84
C GLY A 457 -24.48 -25.12 -6.17
N ASN A 458 -25.76 -25.12 -6.53
CA ASN A 458 -26.53 -23.88 -6.67
C ASN A 458 -26.91 -23.35 -5.28
N PHE A 459 -26.76 -22.04 -5.07
CA PHE A 459 -27.19 -21.39 -3.84
C PHE A 459 -27.74 -20.00 -4.11
N ASN A 460 -28.61 -19.52 -3.23
CA ASN A 460 -29.25 -18.22 -3.37
C ASN A 460 -28.49 -17.15 -2.60
N VAL A 461 -28.34 -15.97 -3.20
CA VAL A 461 -27.83 -14.77 -2.54
C VAL A 461 -28.89 -13.69 -2.61
N THR A 462 -29.24 -13.12 -1.46
CA THR A 462 -30.23 -12.03 -1.39
C THR A 462 -29.52 -10.71 -1.15
N ILE A 463 -29.81 -9.72 -1.98
CA ILE A 463 -29.19 -8.40 -1.93
C ILE A 463 -30.30 -7.37 -1.70
N SER A 464 -30.19 -6.58 -0.64
CA SER A 464 -31.13 -5.49 -0.31
C SER A 464 -30.42 -4.13 -0.24
N GLY A 465 -31.17 -3.05 -0.47
CA GLY A 465 -30.64 -1.68 -0.47
C GLY A 465 -29.95 -1.27 -1.78
N ALA A 466 -29.91 -2.15 -2.77
CA ALA A 466 -29.37 -1.86 -4.10
C ALA A 466 -30.44 -1.25 -5.02
N ILE A 467 -30.03 -0.74 -6.18
CA ILE A 467 -30.94 -0.31 -7.26
C ILE A 467 -30.76 -1.21 -8.49
N GLU A 468 -31.77 -1.29 -9.35
CA GLU A 468 -31.65 -2.05 -10.61
C GLU A 468 -30.71 -1.36 -11.60
N ALA A 469 -29.90 -2.17 -12.30
CA ALA A 469 -29.06 -1.72 -13.39
C ALA A 469 -29.66 -2.09 -14.76
N PRO A 470 -29.36 -1.35 -15.85
CA PRO A 470 -29.71 -1.77 -17.19
C PRO A 470 -28.88 -2.99 -17.59
N ALA A 471 -29.41 -4.18 -17.34
CA ALA A 471 -28.74 -5.45 -17.58
C ALA A 471 -29.53 -6.28 -18.58
N PHE A 472 -28.87 -6.76 -19.62
CA PHE A 472 -29.43 -7.69 -20.60
C PHE A 472 -28.64 -9.00 -20.58
N VAL A 473 -29.33 -10.12 -20.42
CA VAL A 473 -28.72 -11.46 -20.46
C VAL A 473 -29.36 -12.26 -21.61
N LEU A 474 -28.53 -12.67 -22.57
CA LEU A 474 -28.96 -13.45 -23.72
C LEU A 474 -29.60 -14.77 -23.27
N GLY A 475 -30.82 -15.04 -23.75
CA GLY A 475 -31.60 -16.23 -23.39
C GLY A 475 -32.39 -16.09 -22.08
N GLN A 476 -32.27 -14.98 -21.35
CA GLN A 476 -33.12 -14.66 -20.19
C GLN A 476 -34.00 -13.44 -20.44
N ASN A 477 -33.50 -12.45 -21.18
CA ASN A 477 -34.24 -11.24 -21.55
C ASN A 477 -34.53 -11.20 -23.05
N THR A 478 -35.48 -10.35 -23.45
CA THR A 478 -35.88 -10.16 -24.85
C THR A 478 -35.80 -8.69 -25.26
N ASP A 479 -35.68 -8.41 -26.57
CA ASP A 479 -35.66 -7.04 -27.11
C ASP A 479 -36.91 -6.22 -26.68
N PRO A 480 -38.16 -6.75 -26.71
CA PRO A 480 -39.33 -6.01 -26.23
C PRO A 480 -39.23 -5.62 -24.75
N GLU A 481 -38.79 -6.56 -23.89
CA GLU A 481 -38.67 -6.34 -22.45
C GLU A 481 -37.58 -5.31 -22.14
N TRP A 482 -36.46 -5.38 -22.85
CA TRP A 482 -35.38 -4.41 -22.80
C TRP A 482 -35.85 -2.99 -23.13
N ASN A 483 -36.56 -2.85 -24.26
CA ASN A 483 -37.04 -1.56 -24.73
C ASN A 483 -38.11 -0.95 -23.84
N ALA A 484 -38.98 -1.79 -23.26
CA ALA A 484 -40.05 -1.35 -22.39
C ALA A 484 -39.53 -0.91 -21.01
N THR A 485 -38.57 -1.63 -20.43
CA THR A 485 -38.25 -1.49 -19.00
C THR A 485 -36.75 -1.48 -18.69
N LEU A 486 -36.00 -2.52 -19.06
CA LEU A 486 -34.67 -2.78 -18.50
C LEU A 486 -33.66 -1.66 -18.82
N LYS A 487 -33.65 -1.14 -20.06
CA LYS A 487 -32.70 -0.09 -20.46
C LYS A 487 -32.89 1.23 -19.71
N ASN A 488 -34.06 1.42 -19.09
CA ASN A 488 -34.42 2.62 -18.34
C ASN A 488 -34.09 2.51 -16.84
N ASN A 489 -33.64 1.36 -16.35
CA ASN A 489 -33.25 1.14 -14.96
C ASN A 489 -32.29 2.23 -14.44
N PRO A 490 -32.37 2.60 -13.15
CA PRO A 490 -31.82 3.86 -12.65
C PRO A 490 -30.30 3.95 -12.60
N ALA A 491 -29.56 2.83 -12.56
CA ALA A 491 -28.11 2.86 -12.42
C ALA A 491 -27.41 3.56 -13.62
N PRO A 492 -26.28 4.25 -13.40
CA PRO A 492 -25.54 4.96 -14.45
C PRO A 492 -24.78 4.02 -15.40
N TYR A 493 -24.61 2.75 -15.01
CA TYR A 493 -23.90 1.71 -15.75
C TYR A 493 -24.68 0.41 -15.70
N GLY A 494 -24.47 -0.42 -16.71
CA GLY A 494 -25.02 -1.76 -16.79
C GLY A 494 -24.19 -2.63 -17.72
N TYR A 495 -24.80 -3.66 -18.29
CA TYR A 495 -24.09 -4.60 -19.15
C TYR A 495 -25.01 -5.36 -20.10
N ILE A 496 -24.39 -5.90 -21.15
CA ILE A 496 -24.94 -7.01 -21.92
C ILE A 496 -24.09 -8.26 -21.66
N GLN A 497 -24.73 -9.42 -21.54
CA GLN A 497 -24.08 -10.66 -21.14
C GLN A 497 -24.55 -11.86 -21.97
N ASN A 498 -23.59 -12.71 -22.35
CA ASN A 498 -23.83 -14.07 -22.81
C ASN A 498 -23.05 -15.07 -21.94
N SER A 499 -23.05 -16.35 -22.32
CA SER A 499 -22.39 -17.43 -21.57
C SER A 499 -20.85 -17.39 -21.59
N LYS A 500 -20.23 -16.48 -22.37
CA LYS A 500 -18.79 -16.37 -22.60
C LYS A 500 -18.22 -15.00 -22.22
N LEU A 501 -19.01 -13.94 -22.36
CA LEU A 501 -18.57 -12.55 -22.26
C LEU A 501 -19.63 -11.69 -21.57
N THR A 502 -19.15 -10.76 -20.75
CA THR A 502 -19.93 -9.63 -20.22
C THR A 502 -19.27 -8.34 -20.70
N ILE A 503 -20.07 -7.44 -21.27
CA ILE A 503 -19.61 -6.13 -21.73
C ILE A 503 -20.30 -5.07 -20.86
N TYR A 504 -19.52 -4.35 -20.06
CA TYR A 504 -20.02 -3.28 -19.20
C TYR A 504 -20.02 -1.95 -19.96
N VAL A 505 -21.11 -1.21 -19.88
CA VAL A 505 -21.37 -0.05 -20.73
C VAL A 505 -22.11 1.03 -19.94
N PRO A 506 -21.82 2.33 -20.15
CA PRO A 506 -22.63 3.41 -19.59
C PRO A 506 -24.10 3.29 -20.02
N LYS A 507 -25.03 3.67 -19.13
CA LYS A 507 -26.47 3.66 -19.40
C LYS A 507 -26.83 4.43 -20.68
N THR A 508 -26.16 5.54 -20.98
CA THR A 508 -26.43 6.36 -22.16
C THR A 508 -26.28 5.57 -23.47
N GLN A 509 -25.27 4.70 -23.56
CA GLN A 509 -25.04 3.85 -24.73
C GLN A 509 -25.99 2.65 -24.74
N LEU A 510 -26.26 2.05 -23.57
CA LEU A 510 -27.24 0.96 -23.44
C LEU A 510 -28.66 1.40 -23.83
N ALA A 511 -29.10 2.57 -23.37
CA ALA A 511 -30.43 3.10 -23.67
C ALA A 511 -30.65 3.39 -25.16
N ALA A 512 -29.57 3.68 -25.91
CA ALA A 512 -29.60 3.86 -27.36
C ALA A 512 -29.72 2.53 -28.14
N MET A 513 -29.43 1.39 -27.50
CA MET A 513 -29.53 0.06 -28.10
C MET A 513 -30.97 -0.46 -28.03
N ASN A 514 -31.54 -0.82 -29.18
CA ASN A 514 -32.91 -1.36 -29.26
C ASN A 514 -32.95 -2.87 -29.55
N ASN A 515 -31.84 -3.48 -29.96
CA ASN A 515 -31.73 -4.88 -30.38
C ASN A 515 -30.60 -5.64 -29.65
N PRO A 516 -30.55 -5.62 -28.30
CA PRO A 516 -29.50 -6.30 -27.55
C PRO A 516 -29.43 -7.81 -27.80
N GLU A 517 -30.50 -8.50 -28.17
CA GLU A 517 -30.45 -9.92 -28.55
C GLU A 517 -29.46 -10.15 -29.69
N ALA A 518 -29.58 -9.40 -30.78
CA ALA A 518 -28.72 -9.53 -31.95
C ALA A 518 -27.27 -9.15 -31.64
N VAL A 519 -27.04 -8.05 -30.92
CA VAL A 519 -25.69 -7.59 -30.55
C VAL A 519 -25.00 -8.60 -29.63
N THR A 520 -25.71 -9.10 -28.63
CA THR A 520 -25.15 -10.01 -27.62
C THR A 520 -24.90 -11.40 -28.21
N ALA A 521 -25.77 -11.86 -29.12
CA ALA A 521 -25.59 -13.09 -29.90
C ALA A 521 -24.38 -13.00 -30.84
N TYR A 522 -24.20 -11.86 -31.52
CA TYR A 522 -23.01 -11.63 -32.35
C TYR A 522 -21.71 -11.76 -31.54
N TRP A 523 -21.63 -11.10 -30.39
CA TRP A 523 -20.44 -11.22 -29.53
C TRP A 523 -20.26 -12.63 -28.97
N LYS A 524 -21.34 -13.38 -28.71
CA LYS A 524 -21.23 -14.79 -28.35
C LYS A 524 -20.57 -15.59 -29.50
N GLN A 525 -21.03 -15.39 -30.73
CA GLN A 525 -20.46 -16.05 -31.90
C GLN A 525 -18.98 -15.71 -32.09
N VAL A 526 -18.58 -14.45 -31.92
CA VAL A 526 -17.17 -14.03 -31.96
C VAL A 526 -16.35 -14.79 -30.92
N MET A 527 -16.85 -14.91 -29.68
CA MET A 527 -16.15 -15.66 -28.63
C MET A 527 -16.11 -17.17 -28.90
N ASP A 528 -17.19 -17.75 -29.43
CA ASP A 528 -17.20 -19.16 -29.80
C ASP A 528 -16.14 -19.46 -30.88
N ILE A 529 -16.02 -18.60 -31.90
CA ILE A 529 -14.98 -18.72 -32.96
C ILE A 529 -13.57 -18.52 -32.40
N ALA A 530 -13.38 -17.64 -31.43
CA ALA A 530 -12.08 -17.38 -30.83
C ALA A 530 -11.61 -18.49 -29.85
N ASP A 531 -12.56 -19.24 -29.29
CA ASP A 531 -12.31 -20.38 -28.41
C ASP A 531 -12.03 -21.70 -29.19
N GLU A 532 -12.41 -21.76 -30.48
CA GLU A 532 -12.09 -22.85 -31.43
C GLU A 532 -10.64 -22.74 -31.94
#